data_AF-D6WQL2-F1
#
_entry.id   AF-D6WQL2-F1
#
_cell.length_a   1.000
_cell.length_b   1.000
_cell.length_c   1.000
_cell.angle_alpha   90.00
_cell.angle_beta   90.00
_cell.angle_gamma   90.00
#
_symmetry.space_group_name_H-M   'P 1'
#
loop_
_entity.id
_entity.type
_entity.pdbx_description
1 polymer ?
#
loop_
_entity_poly.entity_id
_entity_poly.type
_entity_poly.pdbx_seq_one_letter_code
_entity_poly.pdbx_strand_id
1 'polypeptide(L)'
;MEAREQREATRNVCPISKALKTSEHDRVHEFSVRVASPLFSVEALNPESVLKFMDLVNNLKHSSRRGWSLLNVENHEQIAGHMYAMGMMTFLIGDESNLDRFKCLQLALVHDLAECIVGDITPHDNIPEDKKHALEDKAMKEITSHLGEDIGTMIYKLYKEYEAKETPEAIFVKDLGEL
;
A
#
# COMPACT_ATOMS: atom_id res chain seq x y z
N MET A 1 -61.50 19.17 51.87
CA MET A 1 -61.18 18.08 52.80
C MET A 1 -60.32 17.08 52.03
N GLU A 2 -58.98 17.23 51.94
CA GLU A 2 -57.97 17.59 52.97
C GLU A 2 -57.81 16.47 54.02
N ALA A 3 -56.60 16.18 54.53
CA ALA A 3 -55.43 17.07 54.66
C ALA A 3 -54.09 16.51 54.11
N ARG A 4 -53.04 17.34 54.23
CA ARG A 4 -51.63 17.05 53.90
C ARG A 4 -50.85 16.67 55.16
N GLU A 5 -49.91 15.72 55.03
CA GLU A 5 -48.58 15.76 55.66
C GLU A 5 -47.58 15.32 54.57
N GLN A 6 -46.52 16.07 54.22
CA GLN A 6 -45.28 16.34 54.98
C GLN A 6 -44.47 15.04 55.25
N ARG A 7 -43.27 14.81 54.68
CA ARG A 7 -42.48 15.54 53.67
C ARG A 7 -41.83 14.53 52.67
N GLU A 8 -40.58 14.53 52.18
CA GLU A 8 -39.34 15.34 52.30
C GLU A 8 -38.49 15.18 50.99
N ALA A 9 -37.31 15.82 50.89
CA ALA A 9 -36.39 15.65 49.76
C ALA A 9 -35.63 14.29 49.82
N THR A 10 -35.21 13.66 48.71
CA THR A 10 -34.21 14.17 47.73
C THR A 10 -34.26 13.41 46.39
N ARG A 11 -33.38 13.76 45.43
CA ARG A 11 -33.39 13.30 44.03
C ARG A 11 -33.00 11.83 43.87
N ASN A 12 -33.71 11.11 42.98
CA ASN A 12 -33.22 9.86 42.40
C ASN A 12 -31.95 10.10 41.58
N VAL A 13 -30.94 9.25 41.77
CA VAL A 13 -29.73 9.13 40.93
C VAL A 13 -29.63 7.69 40.42
N CYS A 14 -29.14 7.50 39.20
CA CYS A 14 -29.14 6.21 38.51
C CYS A 14 -28.31 5.13 39.24
N PRO A 15 -28.85 3.92 39.47
CA PRO A 15 -28.17 2.85 40.22
C PRO A 15 -27.17 2.06 39.36
N ILE A 16 -26.02 2.66 39.01
CA ILE A 16 -24.86 1.92 38.48
C ILE A 16 -23.83 1.73 39.59
N SER A 17 -23.96 0.66 40.38
CA SER A 17 -22.89 0.11 41.26
C SER A 17 -23.33 -1.10 42.10
N LYS A 18 -23.25 -2.32 41.53
CA LYS A 18 -23.06 -3.58 42.30
C LYS A 18 -22.81 -4.83 41.41
N ALA A 19 -21.56 -4.99 40.99
CA ALA A 19 -20.99 -6.29 40.61
C ALA A 19 -19.46 -6.18 40.65
N LEU A 20 -18.83 -6.65 41.73
CA LEU A 20 -17.37 -6.64 41.91
C LEU A 20 -16.95 -7.92 42.63
N LYS A 21 -15.78 -8.45 42.26
CA LYS A 21 -15.12 -9.68 42.76
C LYS A 21 -15.70 -11.02 42.27
N THR A 22 -15.09 -11.52 41.19
CA THR A 22 -14.46 -12.86 41.20
C THR A 22 -13.00 -12.71 40.70
N SER A 23 -12.18 -13.72 40.96
CA SER A 23 -10.71 -13.71 40.93
C SER A 23 -10.02 -13.13 39.70
N GLU A 24 -9.00 -12.30 39.94
CA GLU A 24 -7.90 -12.03 39.02
C GLU A 24 -6.99 -13.27 38.91
N HIS A 25 -7.31 -14.18 38.00
CA HIS A 25 -6.36 -15.16 37.45
C HIS A 25 -6.89 -15.71 36.12
N ASP A 26 -5.98 -16.19 35.28
CA ASP A 26 -6.23 -17.07 34.13
C ASP A 26 -7.15 -16.55 33.00
N ARG A 27 -6.68 -15.52 32.28
CA ARG A 27 -6.51 -15.54 30.80
C ARG A 27 -5.97 -14.22 30.22
N VAL A 28 -4.66 -14.03 30.33
CA VAL A 28 -3.90 -13.39 29.24
C VAL A 28 -3.39 -14.50 28.34
N HIS A 29 -4.08 -14.77 27.23
CA HIS A 29 -3.48 -15.53 26.14
C HIS A 29 -2.46 -14.63 25.46
N GLU A 30 -1.19 -14.80 25.81
CA GLU A 30 -0.08 -14.20 25.10
C GLU A 30 -0.12 -14.68 23.65
N PHE A 31 -0.59 -13.82 22.75
CA PHE A 31 -0.65 -14.11 21.32
C PHE A 31 0.77 -13.99 20.76
N SER A 32 1.57 -15.02 21.03
CA SER A 32 2.95 -15.15 20.57
C SER A 32 2.95 -15.23 19.04
N VAL A 33 3.01 -14.07 18.41
CA VAL A 33 3.36 -13.93 16.99
C VAL A 33 4.74 -14.53 16.86
N ARG A 34 4.80 -15.74 16.31
CA ARG A 34 6.05 -16.35 15.87
C ARG A 34 6.56 -15.52 14.70
N VAL A 35 7.32 -14.48 15.02
CA VAL A 35 8.19 -13.82 14.05
C VAL A 35 9.10 -14.91 13.52
N ALA A 36 8.85 -15.34 12.28
CA ALA A 36 9.70 -16.30 11.62
C ALA A 36 11.11 -15.70 11.59
N SER A 37 12.11 -16.42 12.10
CA SER A 37 13.50 -15.98 12.06
C SER A 37 13.84 -15.55 10.64
N PRO A 38 14.39 -14.33 10.44
CA PRO A 38 14.51 -13.79 9.10
C PRO A 38 15.42 -14.70 8.27
N LEU A 39 14.90 -15.20 7.16
CA LEU A 39 15.61 -16.04 6.19
C LEU A 39 16.65 -15.25 5.37
N PHE A 40 16.81 -13.96 5.70
CA PHE A 40 17.66 -12.97 5.06
C PHE A 40 18.46 -12.25 6.15
N SER A 41 19.77 -12.17 5.98
CA SER A 41 20.62 -11.32 6.81
C SER A 41 20.43 -9.88 6.37
N VAL A 42 19.42 -9.19 6.92
CA VAL A 42 19.07 -7.81 6.54
C VAL A 42 20.21 -6.86 6.92
N GLU A 43 21.16 -6.69 6.00
CA GLU A 43 22.16 -5.63 6.10
C GLU A 43 21.45 -4.29 6.09
N ALA A 44 21.73 -3.45 7.08
CA ALA A 44 21.07 -2.17 7.23
C ALA A 44 21.43 -1.26 6.05
N LEU A 45 20.43 -0.89 5.23
CA LEU A 45 20.65 -0.05 4.05
C LEU A 45 21.35 1.25 4.42
N ASN A 46 22.36 1.62 3.63
CA ASN A 46 23.04 2.91 3.74
C ASN A 46 22.03 4.06 3.61
N PRO A 47 21.89 4.96 4.61
CA PRO A 47 20.93 6.06 4.56
C PRO A 47 21.07 6.96 3.33
N GLU A 48 22.28 7.17 2.81
CA GLU A 48 22.49 7.96 1.58
C GLU A 48 21.89 7.26 0.34
N SER A 49 21.95 5.94 0.27
CA SER A 49 21.35 5.16 -0.81
C SER A 49 19.82 5.11 -0.69
N VAL A 50 19.29 5.02 0.54
CA VAL A 50 17.84 5.13 0.81
C VAL A 50 17.32 6.52 0.38
N LEU A 51 18.07 7.59 0.68
CA LEU A 51 17.69 8.94 0.24
C LEU A 51 17.65 9.04 -1.29
N LYS A 52 18.66 8.54 -2.02
CA LYS A 52 18.65 8.52 -3.50
C LYS A 52 17.46 7.77 -4.09
N PHE A 53 17.10 6.62 -3.52
CA PHE A 53 15.88 5.89 -3.89
C PHE A 53 14.61 6.73 -3.62
N MET A 54 14.51 7.35 -2.45
CA MET A 54 13.35 8.18 -2.08
C MET A 54 13.23 9.47 -2.92
N ASP A 55 14.35 10.07 -3.32
CA ASP A 55 14.40 11.24 -4.21
C ASP A 55 13.86 10.86 -5.60
N LEU A 56 14.27 9.72 -6.15
CA LEU A 56 13.71 9.16 -7.39
C LEU A 56 12.20 8.91 -7.27
N VAL A 57 11.76 8.16 -6.25
CA VAL A 57 10.34 7.87 -5.99
C VAL A 57 9.52 9.15 -5.79
N ASN A 58 10.11 10.23 -5.26
CA ASN A 58 9.40 11.49 -5.07
C ASN A 58 8.96 12.14 -6.40
N ASN A 59 9.63 11.87 -7.53
CA ASN A 59 9.23 12.37 -8.85
C ASN A 59 7.79 11.96 -9.22
N LEU A 60 7.33 10.77 -8.79
CA LEU A 60 5.99 10.26 -9.09
C LEU A 60 4.84 11.12 -8.52
N LYS A 61 5.14 12.02 -7.58
CA LYS A 61 4.19 13.01 -7.01
C LYS A 61 4.04 14.26 -7.89
N HIS A 62 4.89 14.40 -8.90
CA HIS A 62 5.00 15.55 -9.80
C HIS A 62 4.90 15.15 -11.28
N SER A 63 5.02 13.86 -11.58
CA SER A 63 4.74 13.28 -12.89
C SER A 63 3.24 13.03 -13.07
N SER A 64 2.66 13.69 -14.07
CA SER A 64 1.29 13.51 -14.55
C SER A 64 1.05 12.09 -15.05
N ARG A 65 -0.14 11.52 -14.75
CA ARG A 65 -0.72 10.47 -15.62
C ARG A 65 -1.17 11.14 -16.92
N ARG A 66 -0.38 10.92 -17.95
CA ARG A 66 -0.25 11.77 -19.14
C ARG A 66 -1.42 11.64 -20.10
N GLY A 67 -2.15 10.52 -20.07
CA GLY A 67 -3.42 10.36 -20.79
C GLY A 67 -4.40 11.50 -20.50
N TRP A 68 -4.53 11.91 -19.22
CA TRP A 68 -5.38 13.04 -18.84
C TRP A 68 -4.85 14.39 -19.33
N SER A 69 -3.53 14.57 -19.35
CA SER A 69 -2.87 15.79 -19.85
C SER A 69 -3.09 15.96 -21.37
N LEU A 70 -2.99 14.88 -22.14
CA LEU A 70 -3.28 14.85 -23.58
C LEU A 70 -4.75 15.18 -23.89
N LEU A 71 -5.67 14.86 -22.97
CA LEU A 71 -7.08 15.24 -23.04
C LEU A 71 -7.38 16.66 -22.51
N ASN A 72 -6.35 17.42 -22.08
CA ASN A 72 -6.46 18.77 -21.51
C ASN A 72 -7.34 18.83 -20.24
N VAL A 73 -7.33 17.77 -19.42
CA VAL A 73 -8.03 17.74 -18.12
C VAL A 73 -7.22 18.53 -17.08
N GLU A 74 -7.78 19.61 -16.54
CA GLU A 74 -7.15 20.34 -15.44
C GLU A 74 -7.19 19.55 -14.12
N ASN A 75 -6.14 19.69 -13.29
CA ASN A 75 -6.03 19.08 -11.96
C ASN A 75 -6.17 17.54 -11.93
N HIS A 76 -5.78 16.87 -13.02
CA HIS A 76 -5.74 15.40 -13.08
C HIS A 76 -4.76 14.77 -12.07
N GLU A 77 -4.91 13.47 -11.86
CA GLU A 77 -4.02 12.69 -10.99
C GLU A 77 -2.54 12.73 -11.43
N GLN A 78 -1.67 12.36 -10.49
CA GLN A 78 -0.25 12.12 -10.68
C GLN A 78 -0.01 10.62 -10.45
N ILE A 79 1.09 10.05 -10.96
CA ILE A 79 1.33 8.59 -10.92
C ILE A 79 1.31 8.05 -9.49
N ALA A 80 1.90 8.74 -8.52
CA ALA A 80 1.84 8.35 -7.11
C ALA A 80 0.40 8.34 -6.53
N GLY A 81 -0.52 9.12 -7.11
CA GLY A 81 -1.94 9.11 -6.78
C GLY A 81 -2.66 7.88 -7.37
N HIS A 82 -2.35 7.53 -8.62
CA HIS A 82 -2.85 6.31 -9.28
C HIS A 82 -2.42 5.05 -8.51
N MET A 83 -1.12 4.92 -8.23
CA MET A 83 -0.55 3.81 -7.45
C MET A 83 -1.14 3.73 -6.02
N TYR A 84 -1.42 4.88 -5.40
CA TYR A 84 -2.11 4.92 -4.10
C TYR A 84 -3.57 4.43 -4.21
N ALA A 85 -4.31 4.86 -5.23
CA ALA A 85 -5.69 4.41 -5.46
C ALA A 85 -5.75 2.89 -5.69
N MET A 86 -4.91 2.34 -6.55
CA MET A 86 -4.78 0.89 -6.75
C MET A 86 -4.37 0.17 -5.46
N GLY A 87 -3.40 0.72 -4.72
CA GLY A 87 -2.98 0.21 -3.42
C GLY A 87 -4.13 0.18 -2.39
N MET A 88 -5.06 1.14 -2.43
CA MET A 88 -6.27 1.11 -1.61
C MET A 88 -7.31 0.10 -2.12
N MET A 89 -7.42 -0.11 -3.44
CA MET A 89 -8.32 -1.13 -4.02
C MET A 89 -7.94 -2.56 -3.57
N THR A 90 -6.66 -2.87 -3.36
CA THR A 90 -6.27 -4.22 -2.90
C THR A 90 -6.82 -4.56 -1.51
N PHE A 91 -7.11 -3.57 -0.66
CA PHE A 91 -7.77 -3.80 0.64
C PHE A 91 -9.22 -4.29 0.51
N LEU A 92 -9.83 -4.14 -0.67
CA LEU A 92 -11.19 -4.59 -0.99
C LEU A 92 -11.24 -6.03 -1.54
N ILE A 93 -10.09 -6.66 -1.81
CA ILE A 93 -9.98 -8.07 -2.21
C ILE A 93 -10.56 -8.92 -1.07
N GLY A 94 -11.70 -9.60 -1.29
CA GLY A 94 -12.36 -10.42 -0.27
C GLY A 94 -11.63 -11.72 0.07
N ASP A 95 -11.85 -12.25 1.27
CA ASP A 95 -11.20 -13.48 1.78
C ASP A 95 -11.62 -14.76 1.03
N GLU A 96 -12.66 -14.70 0.18
CA GLU A 96 -13.05 -15.79 -0.74
C GLU A 96 -12.23 -15.81 -2.06
N SER A 97 -11.40 -14.80 -2.29
CA SER A 97 -10.47 -14.80 -3.43
C SER A 97 -9.23 -15.65 -3.14
N ASN A 98 -8.67 -16.27 -4.18
CA ASN A 98 -7.42 -17.03 -4.09
C ASN A 98 -6.18 -16.15 -4.36
N LEU A 99 -6.21 -14.87 -3.94
CA LEU A 99 -5.16 -13.88 -4.20
C LEU A 99 -4.47 -13.48 -2.89
N ASP A 100 -3.13 -13.43 -2.89
CA ASP A 100 -2.39 -12.81 -1.79
C ASP A 100 -2.57 -11.27 -1.82
N ARG A 101 -3.41 -10.77 -0.90
CA ARG A 101 -3.71 -9.33 -0.73
C ARG A 101 -2.44 -8.49 -0.50
N PHE A 102 -1.45 -9.01 0.23
CA PHE A 102 -0.20 -8.30 0.49
C PHE A 102 0.68 -8.27 -0.78
N LYS A 103 0.76 -9.39 -1.51
CA LYS A 103 1.41 -9.45 -2.81
C LYS A 103 0.81 -8.47 -3.82
N CYS A 104 -0.52 -8.40 -3.92
CA CYS A 104 -1.21 -7.41 -4.74
C CYS A 104 -0.83 -5.97 -4.35
N LEU A 105 -0.79 -5.66 -3.05
CA LEU A 105 -0.36 -4.34 -2.56
C LEU A 105 1.10 -4.03 -2.93
N GLN A 106 2.00 -5.00 -2.82
CA GLN A 106 3.41 -4.84 -3.23
C GLN A 106 3.53 -4.57 -4.74
N LEU A 107 2.80 -5.29 -5.58
CA LEU A 107 2.78 -5.07 -7.03
C LEU A 107 2.23 -3.68 -7.38
N ALA A 108 1.09 -3.29 -6.78
CA ALA A 108 0.49 -1.98 -7.00
C ALA A 108 1.41 -0.81 -6.60
N LEU A 109 2.23 -0.98 -5.57
CA LEU A 109 3.22 0.02 -5.13
C LEU A 109 4.56 -0.03 -5.89
N VAL A 110 4.77 -1.01 -6.79
CA VAL A 110 6.02 -1.19 -7.54
C VAL A 110 5.89 -0.95 -9.04
N HIS A 111 4.72 -1.18 -9.63
CA HIS A 111 4.58 -1.26 -11.09
C HIS A 111 5.08 -0.03 -11.87
N ASP A 112 4.49 1.16 -11.65
CA ASP A 112 4.86 2.40 -12.34
C ASP A 112 6.12 3.08 -11.75
N LEU A 113 6.91 2.40 -10.90
CA LEU A 113 8.14 2.99 -10.34
C LEU A 113 9.13 3.44 -11.42
N ALA A 114 9.18 2.74 -12.56
CA ALA A 114 10.04 3.10 -13.70
C ALA A 114 9.78 4.53 -14.21
N GLU A 115 8.53 4.98 -14.16
CA GLU A 115 8.07 6.27 -14.68
C GLU A 115 8.63 7.46 -13.86
N CYS A 116 9.26 7.19 -12.70
CA CYS A 116 9.99 8.20 -11.93
C CYS A 116 11.29 8.66 -12.63
N ILE A 117 11.76 7.91 -13.63
CA ILE A 117 12.88 8.23 -14.53
C ILE A 117 12.40 8.44 -15.97
N VAL A 118 11.51 7.56 -16.49
CA VAL A 118 11.13 7.61 -17.93
C VAL A 118 9.90 8.47 -18.23
N GLY A 119 9.09 8.82 -17.22
CA GLY A 119 7.78 9.44 -17.36
C GLY A 119 6.70 8.47 -17.87
N ASP A 120 5.43 8.86 -17.79
CA ASP A 120 4.32 8.12 -18.39
C ASP A 120 4.48 8.08 -19.93
N ILE A 121 4.69 6.86 -20.45
CA ILE A 121 4.84 6.57 -21.89
C ILE A 121 3.49 6.07 -22.43
N THR A 122 2.81 6.96 -23.14
CA THR A 122 1.46 6.70 -23.67
C THR A 122 1.50 6.09 -25.07
N PRO A 123 0.40 5.45 -25.54
CA PRO A 123 0.26 5.04 -26.95
C PRO A 123 0.42 6.21 -27.95
N HIS A 124 0.15 7.45 -27.52
CA HIS A 124 0.33 8.65 -28.36
C HIS A 124 1.80 9.02 -28.61
N ASP A 125 2.74 8.48 -27.83
CA ASP A 125 4.18 8.71 -28.02
C ASP A 125 4.76 7.95 -29.22
N ASN A 126 4.03 6.98 -29.76
CA ASN A 126 4.49 6.12 -30.87
C ASN A 126 5.84 5.41 -30.57
N ILE A 127 6.14 5.18 -29.29
CA ILE A 127 7.31 4.40 -28.85
C ILE A 127 6.97 2.90 -29.02
N PRO A 128 7.79 2.13 -29.76
CA PRO A 128 7.62 0.67 -29.86
C PRO A 128 7.64 -0.02 -28.50
N GLU A 129 6.83 -1.07 -28.33
CA GLU A 129 6.64 -1.73 -27.04
C GLU A 129 7.94 -2.31 -26.48
N ASP A 130 8.75 -2.95 -27.33
CA ASP A 130 10.09 -3.45 -26.98
C ASP A 130 11.02 -2.35 -26.47
N LYS A 131 10.90 -1.13 -27.03
CA LYS A 131 11.65 0.05 -26.60
C LYS A 131 11.10 0.63 -25.29
N LYS A 132 9.78 0.63 -25.06
CA LYS A 132 9.17 0.99 -23.77
C LYS A 132 9.71 0.07 -22.66
N HIS A 133 9.55 -1.25 -22.86
CA HIS A 133 10.08 -2.30 -21.98
C HIS A 133 11.58 -2.13 -21.69
N ALA A 134 12.41 -1.86 -22.70
CA ALA A 134 13.85 -1.69 -22.52
C ALA A 134 14.24 -0.40 -21.75
N LEU A 135 13.45 0.68 -21.85
CA LEU A 135 13.65 1.90 -21.09
C LEU A 135 13.28 1.71 -19.61
N GLU A 136 12.14 1.08 -19.34
CA GLU A 136 11.61 0.85 -18.00
C GLU A 136 12.41 -0.21 -17.23
N ASP A 137 12.80 -1.29 -17.90
CA ASP A 137 13.67 -2.32 -17.34
C ASP A 137 15.06 -1.76 -16.96
N LYS A 138 15.58 -0.79 -17.74
CA LYS A 138 16.78 -0.04 -17.38
C LYS A 138 16.54 0.88 -16.17
N ALA A 139 15.44 1.64 -16.16
CA ALA A 139 15.10 2.53 -15.05
C ALA A 139 14.94 1.75 -13.74
N MET A 140 14.25 0.60 -13.76
CA MET A 140 14.08 -0.25 -12.59
C MET A 140 15.41 -0.81 -12.08
N LYS A 141 16.34 -1.20 -12.95
CA LYS A 141 17.71 -1.57 -12.55
C LYS A 141 18.46 -0.43 -11.86
N GLU A 142 18.30 0.80 -12.36
CA GLU A 142 18.89 2.00 -11.77
C GLU A 142 18.32 2.27 -10.37
N ILE A 143 16.99 2.35 -10.27
CA ILE A 143 16.22 2.55 -9.02
C ILE A 143 16.59 1.50 -7.96
N THR A 144 16.56 0.22 -8.32
CA THR A 144 16.80 -0.87 -7.33
C THR A 144 18.27 -1.03 -6.95
N SER A 145 19.22 -0.53 -7.75
CA SER A 145 20.65 -0.58 -7.41
C SER A 145 21.00 0.15 -6.10
N HIS A 146 20.15 1.09 -5.67
CA HIS A 146 20.30 1.82 -4.41
C HIS A 146 19.87 1.03 -3.16
N LEU A 147 19.21 -0.13 -3.31
CA LEU A 147 18.58 -0.87 -2.21
C LEU A 147 19.28 -2.19 -1.84
N GLY A 148 20.57 -2.33 -2.18
CA GLY A 148 21.35 -3.53 -1.89
C GLY A 148 20.86 -4.77 -2.63
N GLU A 149 21.47 -5.94 -2.36
CA GLU A 149 21.13 -7.16 -3.08
C GLU A 149 19.74 -7.69 -2.69
N ASP A 150 19.43 -7.84 -1.40
CA ASP A 150 18.14 -8.40 -0.94
C ASP A 150 16.92 -7.56 -1.37
N ILE A 151 16.86 -6.29 -0.93
CA ILE A 151 15.67 -5.45 -1.11
C ILE A 151 15.57 -4.96 -2.57
N GLY A 152 16.70 -4.61 -3.19
CA GLY A 152 16.74 -4.29 -4.62
C GLY A 152 16.26 -5.43 -5.51
N THR A 153 16.74 -6.66 -5.27
CA THR A 153 16.29 -7.85 -6.02
C THR A 153 14.81 -8.16 -5.78
N MET A 154 14.31 -7.96 -4.56
CA MET A 154 12.91 -8.19 -4.22
C MET A 154 11.98 -7.24 -5.00
N ILE A 155 12.28 -5.95 -5.04
CA ILE A 155 11.50 -4.95 -5.79
C ILE A 155 11.62 -5.17 -7.30
N TYR A 156 12.82 -5.45 -7.81
CA TYR A 156 13.03 -5.73 -9.23
C TYR A 156 12.24 -6.97 -9.69
N LYS A 157 12.19 -8.03 -8.87
CA LYS A 157 11.38 -9.23 -9.15
C LYS A 157 9.88 -8.92 -9.22
N LEU A 158 9.34 -8.13 -8.29
CA LEU A 158 7.93 -7.70 -8.32
C LEU A 158 7.58 -6.97 -9.63
N TYR A 159 8.45 -6.05 -10.09
CA TYR A 159 8.28 -5.37 -11.37
C TYR A 159 8.33 -6.34 -12.57
N LYS A 160 9.27 -7.30 -12.59
CA LYS A 160 9.33 -8.29 -13.69
C LYS A 160 8.12 -9.24 -13.69
N GLU A 161 7.61 -9.62 -12.52
CA GLU A 161 6.42 -10.47 -12.37
C GLU A 161 5.15 -9.76 -12.88
N TYR A 162 5.01 -8.46 -12.58
CA TYR A 162 3.92 -7.61 -13.09
C TYR A 162 3.95 -7.51 -14.62
N GLU A 163 5.09 -7.13 -15.21
CA GLU A 163 5.20 -6.96 -16.66
C GLU A 163 5.14 -8.29 -17.44
N ALA A 164 5.55 -9.40 -16.82
CA ALA A 164 5.36 -10.74 -17.39
C ALA A 164 3.91 -11.27 -17.24
N LYS A 165 3.07 -10.62 -16.43
CA LYS A 165 1.75 -11.13 -15.97
C LYS A 165 1.84 -12.57 -15.43
N GLU A 166 2.91 -12.88 -14.69
CA GLU A 166 3.29 -14.26 -14.33
C GLU A 166 2.38 -14.91 -13.28
N THR A 167 1.78 -14.12 -12.39
CA THR A 167 0.95 -14.58 -11.28
C THR A 167 -0.51 -14.09 -11.39
N PRO A 168 -1.48 -14.77 -10.75
CA PRO A 168 -2.86 -14.27 -10.63
C PRO A 168 -2.92 -12.85 -10.04
N GLU A 169 -2.04 -12.54 -9.08
CA GLU A 169 -1.88 -11.23 -8.49
C GLU A 169 -1.35 -10.19 -9.48
N ALA A 170 -0.36 -10.54 -10.31
CA ALA A 170 0.14 -9.67 -11.37
C ALA A 170 -0.92 -9.35 -12.43
N ILE A 171 -1.71 -10.36 -12.83
CA ILE A 171 -2.85 -10.18 -13.75
C ILE A 171 -3.89 -9.24 -13.10
N PHE A 172 -4.35 -9.55 -11.89
CA PHE A 172 -5.35 -8.77 -11.18
C PHE A 172 -4.92 -7.31 -10.96
N VAL A 173 -3.67 -7.05 -10.59
CA VAL A 173 -3.17 -5.67 -10.40
C VAL A 173 -3.04 -4.93 -11.74
N LYS A 174 -2.76 -5.62 -12.86
CA LYS A 174 -2.78 -5.00 -14.19
C LYS A 174 -4.21 -4.60 -14.56
N ASP A 175 -5.18 -5.47 -14.33
CA ASP A 175 -6.61 -5.20 -14.56
C ASP A 175 -7.10 -4.01 -13.71
N LEU A 176 -6.59 -3.83 -12.48
CA LEU A 176 -6.88 -2.63 -11.65
C LEU A 176 -6.32 -1.32 -12.22
N GLY A 177 -5.22 -1.37 -12.99
CA GLY A 177 -4.60 -0.19 -13.61
C GLY A 177 -5.29 0.27 -14.90
N GLU A 178 -6.23 -0.53 -15.41
CA GLU A 178 -7.04 -0.28 -16.61
C GLU A 178 -8.45 0.28 -16.27
N LEU A 179 -8.72 0.62 -14.99
CA LEU A 179 -9.99 1.15 -14.45
C LEU A 179 -10.02 2.68 -14.30
#